data_AF-A0A8T4A8Z6-F1
#
_entry.id   AF-A0A8T4A8Z6-F1
#
_cell.length_a   1.000
_cell.length_b   1.000
_cell.length_c   1.000
_cell.angle_alpha   90.00
_cell.angle_beta   90.00
_cell.angle_gamma   90.00
#
_symmetry.space_group_name_H-M   'P 1'
#
loop_
_entity.id
_entity.type
_entity.pdbx_description
1 polymer ?
#
loop_
_entity_poly.entity_id
_entity_poly.type
_entity_poly.pdbx_seq_one_letter_code
_entity_poly.pdbx_strand_id
1 'polypeptide(L)'
;MISKSLIHKKAQGMSLNVVIIAVIALIVLVVLAIIFAGKVKFFGGQTQSTAAQYTGQKCQIPGVNAECSSDPADCQKKGGSFDSRQFEDCSGTGCCNF
;
A
#
# COMPACT_ATOMS: atom_id res chain seq x y z
N MET A 1 7.68 69.34 -19.33
CA MET A 1 6.80 68.20 -19.70
C MET A 1 7.58 66.91 -19.50
N ILE A 2 7.25 66.09 -18.51
CA ILE A 2 7.34 64.62 -18.56
C ILE A 2 6.29 64.13 -17.56
N SER A 3 5.19 63.62 -18.09
CA SER A 3 4.03 63.13 -17.35
C SER A 3 4.41 61.91 -16.50
N LYS A 4 4.11 61.97 -15.20
CA LYS A 4 4.11 60.78 -14.33
C LYS A 4 3.03 59.82 -14.83
N SER A 5 3.44 58.72 -15.46
CA SER A 5 2.56 57.58 -15.71
C SER A 5 2.17 56.99 -14.35
N LEU A 6 0.97 57.32 -13.89
CA LEU A 6 0.30 56.59 -12.83
C LEU A 6 0.02 55.20 -13.42
N ILE A 7 0.82 54.21 -13.01
CA ILE A 7 0.55 52.80 -13.25
C ILE A 7 -0.76 52.50 -12.52
N HIS A 8 -1.88 52.68 -13.23
CA HIS A 8 -3.20 52.25 -12.79
C HIS A 8 -3.18 50.72 -12.88
N LYS A 9 -2.65 50.08 -11.83
CA LYS A 9 -2.66 48.62 -11.70
C LYS A 9 -4.12 48.20 -11.77
N LYS A 10 -4.48 47.49 -12.84
CA LYS A 10 -5.72 46.72 -12.99
C LYS A 10 -5.77 45.59 -11.96
N ALA A 11 -5.78 45.92 -10.68
CA ALA A 11 -6.48 45.11 -9.69
C ALA A 11 -7.98 45.37 -9.91
N GLN A 12 -8.48 45.02 -11.11
CA GLN A 12 -9.91 44.93 -11.36
C GLN A 12 -10.42 43.86 -10.41
N GLY A 13 -11.21 44.29 -9.43
CA GLY A 13 -11.61 43.49 -8.29
C GLY A 13 -12.19 42.15 -8.73
N MET A 14 -11.48 41.07 -8.41
CA MET A 14 -12.20 39.85 -8.16
C MET A 14 -13.16 40.16 -7.01
N SER A 15 -14.45 40.03 -7.29
CA SER A 15 -15.50 40.19 -6.28
C SER A 15 -15.10 39.36 -5.07
N LEU A 16 -15.21 39.94 -3.88
CA LEU A 16 -14.84 39.28 -2.63
C LEU A 16 -15.57 37.93 -2.47
N ASN A 17 -16.76 37.80 -3.06
CA ASN A 17 -17.50 36.54 -3.18
C ASN A 17 -16.73 35.45 -3.94
N VAL A 18 -16.02 35.78 -5.02
CA VAL A 18 -15.23 34.82 -5.81
C VAL A 18 -14.07 34.29 -4.97
N VAL A 19 -13.42 35.15 -4.19
CA VAL A 19 -12.33 34.76 -3.29
C VAL A 19 -12.85 33.81 -2.21
N ILE A 20 -14.00 34.12 -1.60
CA ILE A 20 -14.64 33.25 -0.59
C ILE A 20 -14.96 31.87 -1.18
N ILE A 21 -15.58 31.81 -2.35
CA ILE A 21 -15.93 30.55 -3.00
C ILE A 21 -14.68 29.73 -3.33
N ALA A 22 -13.62 30.37 -3.82
CA ALA A 22 -12.36 29.71 -4.13
C ALA A 22 -11.72 29.09 -2.87
N VAL A 23 -11.75 29.79 -1.73
CA VAL A 23 -11.23 29.27 -0.46
C VAL A 23 -12.07 28.11 0.05
N ILE A 24 -13.40 28.19 0.00
CA ILE A 24 -14.29 27.09 0.41
C ILE A 24 -14.03 25.85 -0.44
N ALA A 25 -13.94 26.01 -1.77
CA ALA A 25 -13.65 24.91 -2.68
C ALA A 25 -12.31 24.24 -2.37
N LEU A 26 -11.28 25.04 -2.06
CA LEU A 26 -9.96 24.53 -1.69
C LEU A 26 -10.01 23.72 -0.39
N ILE A 27 -10.72 24.20 0.63
CA ILE A 27 -10.90 23.48 1.90
C ILE A 27 -11.57 22.12 1.66
N VAL A 28 -12.66 22.08 0.88
CA VAL A 28 -13.36 20.84 0.55
C VAL A 28 -12.42 19.86 -0.16
N LEU A 29 -11.61 20.34 -1.11
CA LEU A 29 -10.66 19.51 -1.84
C LEU A 29 -9.61 18.90 -0.91
N VAL A 30 -9.07 19.67 0.04
CA VAL A 30 -8.12 19.17 1.05
C VAL A 30 -8.76 18.08 1.93
N VAL A 31 -9.99 18.29 2.39
CA VAL A 31 -10.71 17.29 3.20
C VAL A 31 -10.91 15.99 2.42
N LEU A 32 -11.35 16.09 1.16
CA LEU A 32 -11.50 14.92 0.29
C LEU A 32 -10.16 14.20 0.09
N ALA A 33 -9.07 14.93 -0.18
CA ALA A 33 -7.76 14.34 -0.36
C ALA A 33 -7.29 13.55 0.87
N ILE A 34 -7.52 14.07 2.09
CA ILE A 34 -7.17 13.37 3.34
C ILE A 34 -8.01 12.10 3.51
N ILE A 35 -9.31 12.16 3.27
CA ILE A 35 -10.20 10.99 3.37
C ILE A 35 -9.79 9.93 2.36
N PHE A 36 -9.58 10.30 1.10
CA PHE A 36 -9.17 9.37 0.05
C PHE A 36 -7.79 8.77 0.34
N ALA A 37 -6.81 9.57 0.79
CA ALA A 37 -5.49 9.07 1.17
C ALA A 37 -5.56 8.09 2.35
N GLY A 38 -6.38 8.40 3.37
CA GLY A 38 -6.58 7.51 4.52
C GLY A 38 -7.24 6.19 4.13
N LYS A 39 -8.25 6.22 3.28
CA LYS A 39 -8.93 5.01 2.78
C LYS A 39 -7.99 4.14 1.93
N VAL A 40 -7.21 4.73 1.03
CA VAL A 40 -6.24 3.97 0.19
C VAL A 40 -5.17 3.28 1.06
N LYS A 41 -4.64 3.94 2.09
CA LYS A 41 -3.71 3.29 3.04
C LYS A 41 -4.35 2.12 3.78
N PHE A 42 -5.61 2.26 4.18
CA PHE A 42 -6.34 1.19 4.87
C PHE A 42 -6.56 -0.04 3.99
N PHE A 43 -6.94 0.16 2.72
CA PHE A 43 -7.11 -0.94 1.77
C PHE A 43 -5.78 -1.60 1.35
N GLY A 44 -4.71 -0.80 1.20
CA GLY A 44 -3.36 -1.32 0.91
C GLY A 44 -2.82 -2.18 2.06
N GLY A 45 -3.01 -1.76 3.30
CA GLY A 45 -2.53 -2.53 4.47
C GLY A 45 -3.21 -3.89 4.62
N GLN A 46 -4.52 -3.99 4.38
CA GLN A 46 -5.24 -5.26 4.52
C GLN A 46 -4.88 -6.25 3.41
N THR A 47 -4.78 -5.78 2.16
CA THR A 47 -4.39 -6.64 1.03
C THR A 47 -2.96 -7.17 1.19
N GLN A 48 -2.06 -6.37 1.76
CA GLN A 48 -0.69 -6.79 2.03
C GLN A 48 -0.62 -7.86 3.14
N SER A 49 -1.43 -7.77 4.20
CA SER A 49 -1.51 -8.80 5.24
C SER A 49 -2.05 -10.14 4.73
N THR A 50 -3.00 -10.13 3.80
CA THR A 50 -3.50 -11.36 3.17
C THR A 50 -2.51 -11.91 2.14
N ALA A 51 -1.84 -11.06 1.37
CA ALA A 51 -0.83 -11.47 0.39
C ALA A 51 0.45 -12.02 1.06
N ALA A 52 0.80 -11.55 2.26
CA ALA A 52 1.95 -12.04 3.04
C ALA A 52 1.83 -13.52 3.46
N GLN A 53 0.64 -14.13 3.33
CA GLN A 53 0.46 -15.56 3.51
C GLN A 53 0.82 -16.37 2.25
N TYR A 54 0.94 -15.71 1.09
CA TYR A 54 1.24 -16.33 -0.20
C TYR A 54 2.55 -15.84 -0.82
N THR A 55 3.25 -14.91 -0.16
CA THR A 55 4.66 -14.67 -0.46
C THR A 55 5.39 -15.98 -0.19
N GLY A 56 6.13 -16.50 -1.17
CA GLY A 56 6.82 -17.82 -1.13
C GLY A 56 7.92 -17.96 -0.07
N GLN A 57 7.83 -17.18 1.00
CA GLN A 57 8.60 -17.19 2.23
C GLN A 57 7.90 -17.99 3.34
N LYS A 58 6.63 -18.40 3.18
CA LYS A 58 5.95 -19.31 4.11
C LYS A 58 5.76 -20.69 3.49
N CYS A 59 5.98 -21.74 4.28
CA CYS A 59 5.77 -23.12 3.88
C CYS A 59 4.31 -23.55 4.08
N GLN A 60 3.76 -23.34 5.27
CA GLN A 60 2.39 -23.70 5.65
C GLN A 60 1.42 -22.63 5.15
N ILE A 61 1.01 -22.74 3.88
CA ILE A 61 -0.03 -21.90 3.30
C ILE A 61 -1.40 -22.60 3.52
N PRO A 62 -2.45 -21.88 3.96
CA PRO A 62 -3.77 -22.48 4.09
C PRO A 62 -4.28 -22.99 2.73
N GLY A 63 -4.69 -24.26 2.68
CA GLY A 63 -5.21 -24.89 1.46
C GLY A 63 -4.17 -25.63 0.61
N VAL A 64 -2.89 -25.63 1.01
CA VAL A 64 -1.89 -26.57 0.47
C VAL A 64 -1.49 -27.58 1.53
N ASN A 65 -1.19 -28.80 1.10
CA ASN A 65 -0.61 -29.82 1.97
C ASN A 65 0.91 -29.61 2.01
N ALA A 66 1.35 -28.56 2.68
CA ALA A 66 2.77 -28.31 2.89
C ALA A 66 3.08 -28.24 4.40
N GLU A 67 4.19 -28.83 4.82
CA GLU A 67 4.58 -28.95 6.22
C GLU A 67 6.08 -28.70 6.39
N CYS A 68 6.47 -27.99 7.45
CA CYS A 68 7.87 -27.85 7.82
C CYS A 68 8.45 -29.21 8.23
N SER A 69 9.51 -29.65 7.55
CA SER A 69 10.23 -30.88 7.91
C SER A 69 11.72 -30.61 8.07
N SER A 70 12.32 -31.21 9.08
CA SER A 70 13.77 -31.18 9.29
C SER A 70 14.51 -32.19 8.42
N ASP A 71 13.80 -33.22 7.96
CA ASP A 71 14.37 -34.35 7.24
C ASP A 71 13.79 -34.46 5.81
N PRO A 72 14.65 -34.40 4.77
CA PRO A 72 14.21 -34.56 3.38
C PRO A 72 13.73 -35.99 3.08
N ALA A 73 14.23 -37.01 3.79
CA ALA A 73 13.84 -38.40 3.57
C ALA A 73 12.41 -38.67 4.05
N ASP A 74 11.98 -38.08 5.15
CA ASP A 74 10.60 -38.23 5.63
C ASP A 74 9.59 -37.54 4.72
N CYS A 75 9.99 -36.43 4.08
CA CYS A 75 9.18 -35.77 3.06
C CYS A 75 8.96 -36.68 1.84
N GLN A 76 10.03 -37.28 1.31
CA GLN A 76 9.97 -38.16 0.15
C GLN A 76 9.21 -39.47 0.44
N LYS A 77 9.34 -40.04 1.65
CA LYS A 77 8.58 -41.25 2.06
C LYS A 77 7.08 -41.01 2.07
N LYS A 78 6.65 -39.80 2.41
CA LYS A 78 5.24 -39.37 2.38
C LYS A 78 4.77 -38.97 0.97
N GLY A 79 5.66 -38.98 -0.03
CA GLY A 79 5.34 -38.65 -1.43
C GLY A 79 5.50 -37.18 -1.79
N GLY A 80 6.10 -36.36 -0.92
CA GLY A 80 6.29 -34.93 -1.15
C GLY A 80 7.67 -34.55 -1.73
N SER A 81 7.78 -33.30 -2.17
CA SER A 81 9.02 -32.67 -2.60
C SER A 81 9.56 -31.74 -1.50
N PHE A 82 10.84 -31.90 -1.16
CA PHE A 82 11.51 -31.10 -0.14
C PHE A 82 12.19 -29.87 -0.74
N ASP A 83 11.91 -28.70 -0.19
CA ASP A 83 12.55 -27.42 -0.51
C ASP A 83 13.40 -26.98 0.69
N SER A 84 14.71 -26.89 0.50
CA SER A 84 15.68 -26.55 1.56
C SER A 84 15.85 -25.04 1.79
N ARG A 85 15.02 -24.18 1.17
CA ARG A 85 15.03 -22.75 1.46
C ARG A 85 14.59 -22.46 2.89
N GLN A 86 15.02 -21.32 3.42
CA GLN A 86 14.55 -20.85 4.72
C GLN A 86 13.18 -20.18 4.55
N PHE A 87 12.19 -20.74 5.22
CA PHE A 87 10.85 -20.19 5.31
C PHE A 87 10.68 -19.52 6.67
N GLU A 88 9.97 -18.40 6.74
CA GLU A 88 9.78 -17.61 7.98
C GLU A 88 9.01 -18.38 9.07
N ASP A 89 8.16 -19.33 8.66
CA ASP A 89 7.35 -20.18 9.53
C ASP A 89 8.04 -21.50 9.90
N CYS A 90 9.13 -21.86 9.21
CA CYS A 90 9.94 -23.03 9.52
C CYS A 90 11.26 -22.56 10.15
N SER A 91 11.42 -22.69 11.48
CA SER A 91 12.57 -22.24 12.27
C SER A 91 13.91 -22.90 11.89
N GLY A 92 14.42 -22.65 10.68
CA GLY A 92 15.64 -23.24 10.12
C GLY A 92 15.44 -24.63 9.48
N THR A 93 14.20 -25.10 9.33
CA THR A 93 13.86 -26.36 8.66
C THR A 93 13.35 -26.10 7.23
N GLY A 94 13.39 -27.12 6.37
CA GLY A 94 12.92 -26.99 4.99
C GLY A 94 11.41 -27.21 4.87
N CYS A 95 10.85 -26.87 3.72
CA CYS A 95 9.43 -27.07 3.43
C CYS A 95 9.20 -28.36 2.65
N CYS A 96 8.29 -29.21 3.13
CA CYS A 96 7.82 -30.38 2.41
C CYS A 96 6.48 -30.06 1.73
N ASN A 97 6.39 -30.22 0.42
CA ASN A 97 5.17 -30.00 -0.36
C ASN A 97 4.62 -31.34 -0.88
N PHE A 98 3.37 -31.68 -0.55
CA PHE A 98 2.70 -32.94 -0.92
C PHE A 98 1.76 -32.78 -2.12
#